data_AF-A0A2I1DWL3-F1
#
_entry.id   AF-A0A2I1DWL3-F1
#
_cell.length_a   1.000
_cell.length_b   1.000
_cell.length_c   1.000
_cell.angle_alpha   90.00
_cell.angle_beta   90.00
_cell.angle_gamma   90.00
#
_symmetry.space_group_name_H-M   'P 1'
#
loop_
_entity.id
_entity.type
_entity.pdbx_description
1 polymer ?
#
loop_
_entity_poly.entity_id
_entity_poly.type
_entity_poly.pdbx_seq_one_letter_code
_entity_poly.pdbx_strand_id
1 'polypeptide(L)' 'MFQIVDALAYLQKKNVIHRDLKLENILLSIDDNIKISDFGLSIHSSRRRTSASNL' A
#
# COMPACT_ATOMS: atom_id res chain seq x y z
N MET A 1 -14.57 11.15 -0.47
CA MET A 1 -13.57 12.23 -0.59
C MET A 1 -12.42 11.98 0.38
N PHE A 2 -11.67 10.88 0.20
CA PHE A 2 -10.48 10.56 1.01
C PHE A 2 -9.48 9.76 0.17
N GLN A 3 -8.89 10.38 -0.86
CA GLN A 3 -8.04 9.67 -1.84
C GLN A 3 -6.87 8.90 -1.21
N ILE A 4 -6.29 9.38 -0.10
CA ILE A 4 -5.27 8.65 0.65
C ILE A 4 -5.83 7.33 1.18
N VAL A 5 -7.00 7.36 1.80
CA VAL A 5 -7.65 6.15 2.34
C VAL A 5 -7.98 5.17 1.21
N ASP A 6 -8.48 5.67 0.08
CA ASP A 6 -8.79 4.84 -1.10
C ASP A 6 -7.52 4.18 -1.68
N ALA A 7 -6.41 4.93 -1.75
CA ALA A 7 -5.13 4.42 -2.22
C ALA A 7 -4.55 3.36 -1.27
N LEU A 8 -4.64 3.57 0.06
CA LEU A 8 -4.21 2.58 1.05
C LEU A 8 -5.06 1.31 0.99
N ALA A 9 -6.38 1.45 0.85
CA ALA A 9 -7.28 0.31 0.65
C ALA A 9 -6.94 -0.47 -0.63
N TYR A 10 -6.56 0.22 -1.71
CA TYR A 10 -6.08 -0.41 -2.93
C TYR A 10 -4.79 -1.20 -2.71
N LEU A 11 -3.79 -0.62 -2.04
CA LEU A 11 -2.53 -1.31 -1.72
C LEU A 11 -2.79 -2.57 -0.87
N GLN A 12 -3.64 -2.45 0.15
CA GLN A 12 -4.05 -3.58 0.97
C GLN A 12 -4.71 -4.69 0.14
N LYS A 13 -5.62 -4.35 -0.78
CA LYS A 13 -6.29 -5.32 -1.68
C LYS A 13 -5.28 -6.04 -2.59
N LYS A 14 -4.17 -5.39 -2.93
CA LYS A 14 -3.05 -5.97 -3.70
C LYS A 14 -2.05 -6.73 -2.84
N ASN A 15 -2.30 -6.86 -1.54
CA ASN A 15 -1.37 -7.39 -0.55
C ASN A 15 -0.02 -6.67 -0.61
N VAL A 16 -0.02 -5.35 -0.80
CA VAL A 16 1.18 -4.50 -0.79
C VAL A 16 1.18 -3.67 0.49
N ILE A 17 2.31 -3.65 1.19
CA ILE A 17 2.55 -2.76 2.32
C ILE A 17 3.64 -1.77 1.89
N HIS A 18 3.34 -0.47 1.87
CA HIS A 18 4.27 0.56 1.39
C HIS A 18 5.50 0.75 2.29
N ARG A 19 5.27 0.71 3.61
CA ARG A 19 6.26 0.88 4.71
C ARG A 19 6.98 2.22 4.82
N ASP A 20 6.93 3.09 3.81
CA ASP A 20 7.49 4.45 3.88
C ASP A 20 6.46 5.53 3.47
N LEU A 21 5.35 5.61 4.20
CA LEU A 21 4.31 6.63 3.93
C LEU A 21 4.64 7.92 4.66
N LYS A 22 4.98 8.94 3.87
CA LYS A 22 5.31 10.31 4.29
C LYS A 22 4.89 11.29 3.20
N LEU A 23 4.74 12.58 3.53
CA LEU A 23 4.28 13.60 2.58
C LEU A 23 5.17 13.69 1.33
N GLU A 24 6.48 13.46 1.46
CA GLU A 24 7.43 13.39 0.34
C GLU A 24 7.07 12.33 -0.70
N ASN A 25 6.38 11.26 -0.27
CA ASN A 25 5.95 10.12 -1.10
C ASN A 25 4.46 10.22 -1.51
N ILE A 26 3.83 11.38 -1.29
CA ILE A 26 2.44 11.67 -1.66
C ILE A 26 2.46 12.81 -2.68
N LEU A 27 2.34 12.46 -3.95
CA LEU A 27 2.42 13.40 -5.06
C LEU A 27 1.03 13.92 -5.41
N LEU A 28 0.96 15.21 -5.75
CA LEU A 28 -0.25 15.85 -6.28
C LEU A 28 -0.11 16.05 -7.78
N SER A 29 -1.09 15.59 -8.56
CA SER A 29 -1.17 15.88 -9.99
C SER A 29 -1.78 17.26 -10.25
N ILE A 30 -1.65 17.78 -11.47
CA ILE A 30 -2.32 19.01 -11.92
C ILE A 30 -3.85 18.96 -11.80
N ASP A 31 -4.43 17.76 -11.84
CA ASP A 31 -5.88 17.54 -11.71
C ASP A 31 -6.34 17.27 -10.26
N ASP A 32 -5.58 17.75 -9.26
CA ASP A 32 -5.86 17.56 -7.81
C ASP A 32 -6.02 16.09 -7.36
N ASN A 33 -5.39 15.15 -8.07
CA ASN A 33 -5.33 13.75 -7.68
C ASN A 33 -4.03 13.41 -6.95
N ILE A 34 -4.16 12.64 -5.88
CA ILE A 34 -3.07 12.09 -5.08
C ILE A 34 -2.54 10.81 -5.73
N LYS A 35 -1.21 10.67 -5.76
CA LYS A 35 -0.50 9.46 -6.15
C LYS A 35 0.53 9.09 -5.08
N ILE A 36 0.59 7.81 -4.72
CA ILE A 36 1.63 7.29 -3.82
C ILE A 36 2.86 6.94 -4.66
N SER A 37 4.05 7.35 -4.22
CA SER A 37 5.34 7.08 -4.89
C SER A 37 6.35 6.44 -3.95
N ASP A 38 7.48 6.01 -4.52
CA ASP A 38 8.61 5.38 -3.81
C ASP A 38 8.28 4.07 -3.09
N PHE A 39 8.11 3.02 -3.89
CA PHE A 39 7.89 1.66 -3.42
C PHE A 39 9.20 0.92 -3.06
N GLY A 40 10.33 1.62 -2.91
CA GLY A 40 11.64 1.00 -2.69
C GLY A 40 11.71 0.12 -1.43
N LEU A 41 10.92 0.46 -0.41
CA LEU A 41 10.78 -0.32 0.82
C LEU A 41 9.51 -1.18 0.86
N SER A 42 8.73 -1.25 -0.21
CA SER A 42 7.46 -1.98 -0.20
C SER A 42 7.65 -3.50 -0.16
N ILE A 43 6.68 -4.20 0.42
CA ILE A 43 6.65 -5.67 0.42
C ILE A 43 5.29 -6.20 -0.03
N HIS A 44 5.30 -7.35 -0.69
CA HIS A 44 4.11 -8.16 -0.79
C HIS A 44 3.89 -8.91 0.53
N SER A 45 2.77 -8.66 1.19
CA SER A 45 2.30 -9.46 2.30
C SER A 45 1.84 -10.81 1.74
N SER A 46 2.78 -11.72 1.52
CA SER A 46 2.44 -13.13 1.38
C SER A 46 1.85 -13.55 2.72
N ARG A 47 0.52 -13.61 2.81
CA ARG A 47 -0.14 -14.32 3.90
C ARG A 47 0.41 -15.74 3.86
N ARG A 48 1.41 -16.03 4.71
CA ARG A 48 1.73 -17.40 5.07
C ARG A 48 0.46 -17.91 5.71
N ARG A 49 -0.37 -18.59 4.92
CA ARG A 49 -1.27 -19.60 5.47
C ARG A 49 -0.31 -20.62 6.06
N THR A 50 0.05 -20.44 7.33
CA THR A 50 0.50 -21.57 8.13
C THR A 50 -0.71 -22.49 8.15
N SER A 51 -0.79 -23.39 7.17
CA SER A 51 -1.50 -24.63 7.36
C SER A 51 -0.81 -25.26 8.55
N ALA A 52 -1.35 -25.04 9.74
CA ALA A 52 -1.14 -25.96 10.84
C ALA A 52 -1.78 -27.27 10.37
N SER A 53 -1.03 -28.05 9.60
CA SER A 53 -1.29 -29.46 9.45
C SER A 53 -0.99 -30.05 10.82
N ASN A 54 -2.04 -30.30 11.59
CA ASN A 54 -1.98 -31.16 12.76
C ASN A 54 -1.25 -32.45 12.37
N LEU A 55 -0.07 -32.64 12.95
CA LEU A 55 0.55 -33.94 13.18
C LEU A 55 0.50 -34.18 14.69
#